data_AF-A0A0R2HLT2-F1
#
_entry.id   AF-A0A0R2HLT2-F1
#
_cell.length_a   1.000
_cell.length_b   1.000
_cell.length_c   1.000
_cell.angle_alpha   90.00
_cell.angle_beta   90.00
_cell.angle_gamma   90.00
#
_symmetry.space_group_name_H-M   'P 1'
#
loop_
_entity.id
_entity.type
_entity.pdbx_description
1 polymer ?
#
loop_
_entity_poly.entity_id
_entity_poly.type
_entity_poly.pdbx_seq_one_letter_code
_entity_poly.pdbx_strand_id
1 'polypeptide(L)'
;MKRTKNIETFRDTEAIVEKNNDELTGLEKVQVRYGARNAFNQPISPDEAEHGTWLALHEGDYYHVFYWKRAPYEGGEVEIDDRDDFTSSVKTKQKLIQEAKDYSITEEWGKGVNGFKELMAKWKEVKYWHLAIEDEFWKAFQEAQATFFERLRAHHDDNKKIKSALIQKAEEVSSSDDFSQATAQLNALLEEWKQAGSAGNELDNKLWKEFRKYFDIFYKRKEEHWNALQPAIEEAKRKKEELIALAQEKKDSTEWKQTGNFYYDLMEQWKQAGYAGKDNDDLWARFNDARQTFYKNRQTYFDQLDAKHKQNASEKKKLIDEAKRLAHGLDYSREVTQRMRDLQSEWKKIGSCGREKENALWKEFREQMDFYFDHLREFSSYEG
;
A
#
# COMPACT_ATOMS: atom_id res chain seq x y z
N MET A 1 -46.89 -20.12 41.52
CA MET A 1 -47.60 -19.76 42.75
C MET A 1 -49.07 -20.11 42.64
N LYS A 2 -49.64 -20.66 43.71
CA LYS A 2 -51.10 -20.88 43.80
C LYS A 2 -51.76 -19.52 44.06
N ARG A 3 -52.85 -19.21 43.35
CA ARG A 3 -53.56 -17.92 43.48
C ARG A 3 -54.85 -18.12 44.27
N THR A 4 -55.09 -17.31 45.30
CA THR A 4 -56.35 -17.30 46.06
C THR A 4 -56.88 -15.88 46.23
N LYS A 5 -58.19 -15.70 46.41
CA LYS A 5 -58.83 -14.38 46.57
C LYS A 5 -58.92 -13.90 48.02
N ASN A 6 -58.77 -14.82 48.96
CA ASN A 6 -58.90 -14.53 50.38
C ASN A 6 -57.65 -15.02 51.11
N ILE A 7 -57.29 -14.31 52.18
CA ILE A 7 -56.38 -14.87 53.18
C ILE A 7 -57.04 -16.13 53.73
N GLU A 8 -56.33 -17.24 53.69
CA GLU A 8 -56.83 -18.49 54.26
C GLU A 8 -57.03 -18.30 55.76
N THR A 9 -58.27 -18.47 56.22
CA THR A 9 -58.64 -18.17 57.61
C THR A 9 -58.29 -19.31 58.56
N PHE A 10 -57.96 -20.50 58.02
CA PHE A 10 -57.64 -21.77 58.69
C PHE A 10 -58.57 -22.21 59.84
N ARG A 11 -59.64 -21.44 60.10
CA ARG A 11 -60.58 -21.56 61.22
C ARG A 11 -59.89 -21.64 62.59
N ASP A 12 -58.79 -20.89 62.74
CA ASP A 12 -58.02 -20.80 63.97
C ASP A 12 -58.15 -19.39 64.59
N THR A 13 -58.67 -19.32 65.82
CA THR A 13 -58.88 -18.06 66.54
C THR A 13 -57.59 -17.45 67.06
N GLU A 14 -56.54 -18.26 67.22
CA GLU A 14 -55.24 -17.84 67.73
C GLU A 14 -54.22 -17.56 66.60
N ALA A 15 -54.64 -17.63 65.34
CA ALA A 15 -53.74 -17.40 64.20
C ALA A 15 -53.18 -15.97 64.19
N ILE A 16 -51.89 -15.86 63.90
CA ILE A 16 -51.19 -14.57 63.79
C ILE A 16 -51.00 -14.24 62.31
N VAL A 17 -51.44 -13.06 61.91
CA VAL A 17 -51.26 -12.51 60.55
C VAL A 17 -50.28 -11.34 60.59
N GLU A 18 -49.15 -11.50 59.92
CA GLU A 18 -48.12 -10.48 59.75
C GLU A 18 -48.11 -9.99 58.30
N LYS A 19 -47.94 -8.68 58.13
CA LYS A 19 -47.88 -8.02 56.82
C LYS A 19 -46.64 -7.12 56.75
N ASN A 20 -45.83 -7.31 55.73
CA ASN A 20 -44.68 -6.46 55.41
C ASN A 20 -44.49 -6.34 53.90
N ASN A 21 -43.67 -5.41 53.43
CA ASN A 21 -43.34 -5.34 52.01
C ASN A 21 -42.22 -6.33 51.69
N ASP A 22 -42.37 -7.05 50.58
CA ASP A 22 -41.30 -7.86 50.02
C ASP A 22 -40.22 -6.96 49.41
N GLU A 23 -38.96 -7.16 49.80
CA GLU A 23 -37.86 -6.29 49.37
C GLU A 23 -37.53 -6.43 47.87
N LEU A 24 -37.88 -7.57 47.25
CA LEU A 24 -37.53 -7.87 45.86
C LEU A 24 -38.59 -7.36 44.89
N THR A 25 -39.86 -7.41 45.31
CA THR A 25 -41.01 -7.06 44.47
C THR A 25 -41.75 -5.80 44.90
N GLY A 26 -41.54 -5.32 46.13
CA GLY A 26 -42.28 -4.20 46.70
C GLY A 26 -43.75 -4.52 47.01
N LEU A 27 -44.22 -5.73 46.73
CA LEU A 27 -45.58 -6.18 47.01
C LEU A 27 -45.76 -6.45 48.51
N GLU A 28 -46.99 -6.33 49.01
CA GLU A 28 -47.32 -6.71 50.39
C GLU A 28 -47.19 -8.23 50.53
N LYS A 29 -46.21 -8.68 51.31
CA LYS A 29 -46.04 -10.06 51.75
C LYS A 29 -46.87 -10.29 53.01
N VAL A 30 -47.66 -11.35 52.99
CA VAL A 30 -48.52 -11.77 54.09
C VAL A 30 -48.06 -13.12 54.60
N GLN A 31 -47.82 -13.20 55.91
CA GLN A 31 -47.49 -14.42 56.63
C GLN A 31 -48.60 -14.75 57.62
N VAL A 32 -49.17 -15.95 57.50
CA VAL A 32 -50.15 -16.48 58.45
C VAL A 32 -49.51 -17.66 59.18
N ARG A 33 -49.37 -17.52 60.50
CA ARG A 33 -48.94 -18.58 61.41
C ARG A 33 -50.19 -19.10 62.13
N TYR A 34 -50.46 -20.40 62.05
CA TYR A 34 -51.75 -20.96 62.48
C TYR A 34 -51.62 -22.40 63.00
N GLY A 35 -52.60 -22.85 63.76
CA GLY A 35 -52.80 -24.25 64.10
C GLY A 35 -51.90 -24.79 65.21
N ALA A 36 -51.31 -23.92 66.02
CA ALA A 36 -50.61 -24.34 67.24
C ALA A 36 -51.61 -24.89 68.27
N ARG A 37 -51.24 -25.99 68.92
CA ARG A 37 -52.10 -26.66 69.90
C ARG A 37 -51.32 -27.05 71.15
N ASN A 38 -51.98 -26.93 72.31
CA ASN A 38 -51.43 -27.42 73.57
C ASN A 38 -51.56 -28.95 73.70
N ALA A 39 -51.08 -29.53 74.81
CA ALA A 39 -51.15 -30.97 75.09
C ALA A 39 -52.58 -31.54 75.14
N PHE A 40 -53.62 -30.70 75.28
CA PHE A 40 -55.03 -31.06 75.27
C PHE A 40 -55.70 -30.83 73.91
N ASN A 41 -54.91 -30.60 72.86
CA ASN A 41 -55.37 -30.32 71.50
C ASN A 41 -56.22 -29.04 71.38
N GLN A 42 -56.10 -28.10 72.31
CA GLN A 42 -56.78 -26.80 72.26
C GLN A 42 -55.91 -25.79 71.50
N PRO A 43 -56.50 -24.89 70.68
CA PRO A 43 -55.75 -23.82 70.01
C PRO A 43 -55.01 -22.93 71.02
N ILE A 44 -53.76 -22.61 70.71
CA ILE A 44 -52.92 -21.66 71.45
C ILE A 44 -52.14 -20.79 70.46
N SER A 45 -51.49 -19.74 70.95
CA SER A 45 -50.68 -18.87 70.10
C SER A 45 -49.60 -19.66 69.31
N PRO A 46 -49.41 -19.38 68.02
CA PRO A 46 -48.30 -19.87 67.21
C PRO A 46 -46.89 -19.56 67.75
N ASP A 47 -46.76 -18.61 68.69
CA ASP A 47 -45.49 -18.33 69.37
C ASP A 47 -45.16 -19.36 70.47
N GLU A 48 -46.15 -20.13 70.93
CA GLU A 48 -46.04 -21.03 72.08
C GLU A 48 -45.81 -22.50 71.69
N ALA A 49 -46.05 -22.88 70.43
CA ALA A 49 -45.88 -24.25 69.95
C ALA A 49 -45.62 -24.34 68.42
N GLU A 50 -45.34 -25.56 67.94
CA GLU A 50 -45.26 -25.81 66.50
C GLU A 50 -46.59 -25.49 65.81
N HIS A 51 -46.49 -24.88 64.63
CA HIS A 51 -47.60 -24.31 63.88
C HIS A 51 -47.39 -24.52 62.37
N GLY A 52 -48.48 -24.38 61.62
CA GLY A 52 -48.48 -24.23 60.18
C GLY A 52 -48.09 -22.80 59.79
N THR A 53 -47.58 -22.64 58.57
CA THR A 53 -47.17 -21.35 58.03
C THR A 53 -47.62 -21.22 56.60
N TRP A 54 -48.25 -20.12 56.26
CA TRP A 54 -48.69 -19.79 54.91
C TRP A 54 -48.13 -18.42 54.53
N LEU A 55 -47.48 -18.34 53.37
CA LEU A 55 -46.85 -17.13 52.85
C LEU A 55 -47.35 -16.83 51.45
N ALA A 56 -47.75 -15.59 51.23
CA ALA A 56 -48.20 -15.11 49.93
C ALA A 56 -47.82 -13.65 49.68
N LEU A 57 -47.74 -13.28 48.40
CA LEU A 57 -47.68 -11.88 47.96
C LEU A 57 -49.07 -11.42 47.54
N HIS A 58 -49.48 -10.25 48.01
CA HIS A 58 -50.77 -9.65 47.70
C HIS A 58 -50.65 -8.70 46.49
N GLU A 59 -51.42 -8.97 45.44
CA GLU A 59 -51.47 -8.19 44.22
C GLU A 59 -52.92 -8.11 43.70
N GLY A 60 -53.48 -6.89 43.64
CA GLY A 60 -54.88 -6.67 43.27
C GLY A 60 -55.85 -7.37 44.22
N ASP A 61 -56.73 -8.22 43.68
CA ASP A 61 -57.71 -8.99 44.45
C ASP A 61 -57.19 -10.38 44.90
N TYR A 62 -55.88 -10.63 44.80
CA TYR A 62 -55.34 -11.98 44.92
C TYR A 62 -54.09 -12.07 45.77
N TYR A 63 -53.93 -13.24 46.40
CA TYR A 63 -52.75 -13.67 47.12
C TYR A 63 -52.06 -14.79 46.34
N HIS A 64 -50.80 -14.55 45.99
CA HIS A 64 -49.92 -15.45 45.26
C HIS A 64 -49.10 -16.23 46.28
N VAL A 65 -49.58 -17.43 46.62
CA VAL A 65 -48.98 -18.32 47.63
C VAL A 65 -47.72 -18.97 47.07
N PHE A 66 -46.63 -18.79 47.80
CA PHE A 66 -45.32 -19.31 47.45
C PHE A 66 -44.67 -20.15 48.56
N TYR A 67 -45.28 -20.22 49.74
CA TYR A 67 -44.94 -21.24 50.73
C TYR A 67 -46.15 -21.61 51.59
N TRP A 68 -46.31 -22.90 51.84
CA TRP A 68 -47.34 -23.40 52.73
C TRP A 68 -46.89 -24.69 53.41
N LYS A 69 -46.71 -24.62 54.73
CA LYS A 69 -46.53 -25.75 55.64
C LYS A 69 -47.80 -25.94 56.46
N ARG A 70 -48.36 -27.15 56.43
CA ARG A 70 -49.54 -27.51 57.23
C ARG A 70 -49.22 -27.48 58.72
N ALA A 71 -50.24 -27.28 59.55
CA ALA A 71 -50.08 -27.37 61.00
C ALA A 71 -49.75 -28.81 61.44
N PRO A 72 -49.10 -29.02 62.60
CA PRO A 72 -48.72 -30.36 63.05
C PRO A 72 -49.89 -31.36 63.14
N TYR A 73 -51.06 -30.91 63.59
CA TYR A 73 -52.27 -31.75 63.67
C TYR A 73 -52.85 -32.11 62.28
N GLU A 74 -52.44 -31.40 61.23
CA GLU A 74 -52.79 -31.64 59.83
C GLU A 74 -51.72 -32.48 59.09
N GLY A 75 -50.72 -32.99 59.83
CA GLY A 75 -49.62 -33.79 59.31
C GLY A 75 -48.29 -33.04 59.21
N GLY A 76 -48.27 -31.71 59.33
CA GLY A 76 -47.03 -30.92 59.36
C GLY A 76 -46.25 -30.83 58.04
N GLU A 77 -46.78 -31.41 56.96
CA GLU A 77 -46.14 -31.49 55.65
C GLU A 77 -46.06 -30.12 54.94
N VAL A 78 -45.04 -29.93 54.12
CA VAL A 78 -44.88 -28.76 53.26
C VAL A 78 -45.61 -29.02 51.94
N GLU A 79 -46.72 -28.31 51.70
CA GLU A 79 -47.48 -28.40 50.46
C GLU A 79 -46.84 -27.62 49.31
N ILE A 80 -46.28 -26.44 49.61
CA ILE A 80 -45.69 -25.53 48.65
C ILE A 80 -44.40 -24.98 49.25
N ASP A 81 -43.29 -25.04 48.51
CA ASP A 81 -42.08 -24.29 48.82
C ASP A 81 -41.44 -23.79 47.53
N ASP A 82 -41.90 -22.62 47.08
CA ASP A 82 -41.39 -21.90 45.91
C ASP A 82 -40.45 -20.74 46.32
N ARG A 83 -40.07 -20.60 47.60
CA ARG A 83 -39.38 -19.40 48.13
C ARG A 83 -38.05 -19.14 47.44
N ASP A 84 -37.21 -20.15 47.40
CA ASP A 84 -35.86 -20.05 46.83
C ASP A 84 -35.94 -19.90 45.31
N ASP A 85 -36.80 -20.67 44.65
CA ASP A 85 -37.04 -20.59 43.21
C ASP A 85 -37.57 -19.21 42.79
N PHE A 86 -38.52 -18.65 43.54
CA PHE A 86 -39.06 -17.32 43.29
C PHE A 86 -38.01 -16.24 43.48
N THR A 87 -37.34 -16.25 44.63
CA THR A 87 -36.27 -15.30 44.96
C THR A 87 -35.15 -15.33 43.92
N SER A 88 -34.73 -16.53 43.54
CA SER A 88 -33.70 -16.76 42.51
C SER A 88 -34.15 -16.25 41.14
N SER A 89 -35.41 -16.51 40.75
CA SER A 89 -35.98 -16.06 39.47
C SER A 89 -36.01 -14.54 39.36
N VAL A 90 -36.51 -13.85 40.39
CA VAL A 90 -36.60 -12.38 40.42
C VAL A 90 -35.21 -11.75 40.37
N LYS A 91 -34.28 -12.21 41.22
CA LYS A 91 -32.89 -11.73 41.21
C LYS A 91 -32.20 -11.97 39.87
N THR A 92 -32.46 -13.11 39.24
CA THR A 92 -31.92 -13.42 37.91
C THR A 92 -32.46 -12.45 36.86
N LYS A 93 -33.77 -12.19 36.82
CA LYS A 93 -34.36 -11.21 35.89
C LYS A 93 -33.80 -9.81 36.09
N GLN A 94 -33.68 -9.36 37.34
CA GLN A 94 -33.06 -8.06 37.66
C GLN A 94 -31.61 -7.98 37.14
N LYS A 95 -30.82 -9.04 37.32
CA LYS A 95 -29.46 -9.13 36.80
C LYS A 95 -29.42 -9.10 35.28
N LEU A 96 -30.30 -9.85 34.60
CA LEU A 96 -30.40 -9.85 33.14
C LEU A 96 -30.75 -8.46 32.58
N ILE A 97 -31.63 -7.71 33.26
CA ILE A 97 -31.95 -6.32 32.88
C ILE A 97 -30.74 -5.42 33.06
N GLN A 98 -29.98 -5.56 34.14
CA GLN A 98 -28.79 -4.76 34.35
C GLN A 98 -27.75 -5.03 33.25
N GLU A 99 -27.48 -6.31 32.95
CA GLU A 99 -26.59 -6.69 31.84
C GLU A 99 -27.12 -6.17 30.49
N ALA A 100 -28.43 -6.20 30.25
CA ALA A 100 -29.05 -5.62 29.05
C ALA A 100 -28.82 -4.10 28.96
N LYS A 101 -28.94 -3.38 30.08
CA LYS A 101 -28.65 -1.94 30.14
C LYS A 101 -27.18 -1.66 29.85
N ASP A 102 -26.27 -2.47 30.37
CA ASP A 102 -24.83 -2.32 30.11
C ASP A 102 -24.52 -2.56 28.63
N TYR A 103 -25.11 -3.61 28.02
CA TYR A 103 -25.00 -3.81 26.57
C TYR A 103 -25.68 -2.71 25.75
N SER A 104 -26.73 -2.07 26.26
CA SER A 104 -27.45 -1.02 25.52
C SER A 104 -26.58 0.18 25.15
N ILE A 105 -25.53 0.44 25.93
CA ILE A 105 -24.61 1.57 25.75
C ILE A 105 -23.24 1.16 25.17
N THR A 106 -22.95 -0.13 25.04
CA THR A 106 -21.66 -0.60 24.50
C THR A 106 -21.44 -0.13 23.05
N GLU A 107 -20.17 0.04 22.70
CA GLU A 107 -19.70 0.23 21.31
C GLU A 107 -19.06 -1.06 20.75
N GLU A 108 -18.93 -2.09 21.58
CA GLU A 108 -18.51 -3.42 21.14
C GLU A 108 -19.69 -4.15 20.47
N TRP A 109 -20.09 -3.69 19.29
CA TRP A 109 -21.31 -4.10 18.58
C TRP A 109 -21.49 -5.62 18.49
N GLY A 110 -20.42 -6.36 18.16
CA GLY A 110 -20.46 -7.82 18.08
C GLY A 110 -20.73 -8.49 19.44
N LYS A 111 -20.14 -7.98 20.52
CA LYS A 111 -20.43 -8.45 21.88
C LYS A 111 -21.86 -8.11 22.29
N GLY A 112 -22.35 -6.91 21.95
CA GLY A 112 -23.73 -6.51 22.25
C GLY A 112 -24.76 -7.41 21.56
N VAL A 113 -24.61 -7.68 20.25
CA VAL A 113 -25.53 -8.58 19.51
C VAL A 113 -25.57 -9.98 20.12
N ASN A 114 -24.40 -10.56 20.39
CA ASN A 114 -24.31 -11.89 21.00
C ASN A 114 -24.82 -11.88 22.45
N GLY A 115 -24.49 -10.84 23.21
CA GLY A 115 -24.94 -10.64 24.59
C GLY A 115 -26.46 -10.62 24.69
N PHE A 116 -27.15 -9.83 23.86
CA PHE A 116 -28.61 -9.82 23.83
C PHE A 116 -29.21 -11.16 23.42
N LYS A 117 -28.57 -11.92 22.53
CA LYS A 117 -29.01 -13.29 22.18
C LYS A 117 -28.92 -14.23 23.38
N GLU A 118 -27.81 -14.18 24.13
CA GLU A 118 -27.62 -14.99 25.33
C GLU A 118 -28.56 -14.59 26.48
N LEU A 119 -28.71 -13.29 26.72
CA LEU A 119 -29.65 -12.76 27.70
C LEU A 119 -31.09 -13.20 27.40
N MET A 120 -31.49 -13.16 26.13
CA MET A 120 -32.81 -13.63 25.69
C MET A 120 -33.00 -15.15 25.89
N ALA A 121 -31.95 -15.95 25.73
CA ALA A 121 -32.02 -17.39 26.01
C ALA A 121 -32.22 -17.62 27.50
N LYS A 122 -31.39 -17.00 28.35
CA LYS A 122 -31.52 -17.08 29.82
C LYS A 122 -32.88 -16.58 30.30
N TRP A 123 -33.39 -15.48 29.75
CA TRP A 123 -34.70 -14.94 30.10
C TRP A 123 -35.83 -15.96 29.91
N LYS A 124 -35.78 -16.73 28.82
CA LYS A 124 -36.78 -17.77 28.50
C LYS A 124 -36.70 -18.99 29.43
N GLU A 125 -35.53 -19.23 30.03
CA GLU A 125 -35.33 -20.32 30.99
C GLU A 125 -35.86 -19.96 32.39
N VAL A 126 -35.90 -18.67 32.74
CA VAL A 126 -36.41 -18.23 34.04
C VAL A 126 -37.93 -18.39 34.10
N LYS A 127 -38.40 -19.11 35.14
CA LYS A 127 -39.83 -19.31 35.42
C LYS A 127 -40.58 -17.98 35.47
N TYR A 128 -41.76 -17.96 34.88
CA TYR A 128 -42.70 -16.83 34.93
C TYR A 128 -43.73 -17.07 36.03
N TRP A 129 -43.86 -16.10 36.93
CA TRP A 129 -44.71 -16.21 38.12
C TRP A 129 -46.06 -15.49 37.96
N HIS A 130 -46.27 -14.79 36.85
CA HIS A 130 -47.48 -14.05 36.51
C HIS A 130 -47.79 -12.91 37.49
N LEU A 131 -46.74 -12.20 37.92
CA LEU A 131 -46.85 -10.96 38.71
C LEU A 131 -46.68 -9.75 37.80
N ALA A 132 -47.36 -8.64 38.10
CA ALA A 132 -47.29 -7.41 37.29
C ALA A 132 -45.87 -6.83 37.21
N ILE A 133 -45.05 -6.98 38.26
CA ILE A 133 -43.65 -6.54 38.24
C ILE A 133 -42.82 -7.25 37.16
N GLU A 134 -43.16 -8.49 36.80
CA GLU A 134 -42.44 -9.21 35.75
C GLU A 134 -42.72 -8.64 34.35
N ASP A 135 -43.87 -8.00 34.15
CA ASP A 135 -44.17 -7.24 32.92
C ASP A 135 -43.33 -5.97 32.85
N GLU A 136 -43.13 -5.27 33.97
CA GLU A 136 -42.24 -4.11 34.05
C GLU A 136 -40.78 -4.50 33.78
N PHE A 137 -40.34 -5.63 34.34
CA PHE A 137 -39.03 -6.22 34.07
C PHE A 137 -38.84 -6.52 32.57
N TRP A 138 -39.84 -7.12 31.94
CA TRP A 138 -39.81 -7.39 30.51
C TRP A 138 -39.76 -6.10 29.68
N LYS A 139 -40.57 -5.10 30.03
CA LYS A 139 -40.55 -3.79 29.37
C LYS A 139 -39.17 -3.13 29.46
N ALA A 140 -38.56 -3.11 30.65
CA ALA A 140 -37.22 -2.54 30.85
C ALA A 140 -36.16 -3.28 30.03
N PHE A 141 -36.27 -4.62 29.92
CA PHE A 141 -35.39 -5.41 29.06
C PHE A 141 -35.56 -5.04 27.57
N GLN A 142 -36.80 -4.92 27.10
CA GLN A 142 -37.12 -4.55 25.72
C GLN A 142 -36.64 -3.14 25.38
N GLU A 143 -36.78 -2.18 26.29
CA GLU A 143 -36.27 -0.80 26.11
C GLU A 143 -34.75 -0.78 25.94
N ALA A 144 -34.01 -1.53 26.77
CA ALA A 144 -32.57 -1.65 26.64
C ALA A 144 -32.16 -2.31 25.31
N GLN A 145 -32.89 -3.36 24.90
CA GLN A 145 -32.68 -4.02 23.61
C GLN A 145 -32.96 -3.08 22.44
N ALA A 146 -34.08 -2.36 22.44
CA ALA A 146 -34.44 -1.42 21.39
C ALA A 146 -33.38 -0.32 21.26
N THR A 147 -32.96 0.26 22.38
CA THR A 147 -31.90 1.28 22.44
C THR A 147 -30.61 0.80 21.77
N PHE A 148 -30.17 -0.42 22.06
CA PHE A 148 -28.98 -1.00 21.44
C PHE A 148 -29.12 -1.12 19.91
N PHE A 149 -30.20 -1.74 19.45
CA PHE A 149 -30.38 -2.05 18.03
C PHE A 149 -30.68 -0.82 17.18
N GLU A 150 -31.29 0.22 17.75
CA GLU A 150 -31.41 1.53 17.11
C GLU A 150 -30.03 2.19 16.90
N ARG A 151 -29.18 2.19 17.93
CA ARG A 151 -27.79 2.68 17.83
C ARG A 151 -26.98 1.88 16.81
N LEU A 152 -27.08 0.55 16.85
CA LEU A 152 -26.41 -0.33 15.90
C LEU A 152 -26.84 -0.04 14.46
N ARG A 153 -28.14 0.18 14.24
CA ARG A 153 -28.69 0.52 12.92
C ARG A 153 -28.14 1.85 12.42
N ALA A 154 -28.13 2.88 13.28
CA ALA A 154 -27.55 4.18 12.94
C ALA A 154 -26.06 4.05 12.57
N HIS A 155 -25.28 3.30 13.36
CA HIS A 155 -23.88 3.01 13.07
C HIS A 155 -23.70 2.30 11.71
N HIS A 156 -24.52 1.29 11.40
CA HIS A 156 -24.50 0.63 10.09
C HIS A 156 -24.86 1.59 8.95
N ASP A 157 -25.85 2.47 9.13
CA ASP A 157 -26.26 3.44 8.13
C ASP A 157 -25.16 4.49 7.85
N ASP A 158 -24.41 4.90 8.87
CA ASP A 158 -23.27 5.79 8.69
C ASP A 158 -22.10 5.10 7.97
N ASN A 159 -21.77 3.85 8.35
CA ASN A 159 -20.77 3.06 7.64
C ASN A 159 -21.16 2.78 6.20
N LYS A 160 -22.45 2.58 5.91
CA LYS A 160 -22.98 2.47 4.55
C LYS A 160 -22.66 3.74 3.75
N LYS A 161 -22.94 4.93 4.29
CA LYS A 161 -22.65 6.20 3.60
C LYS A 161 -21.16 6.34 3.30
N ILE A 162 -20.30 6.02 4.27
CA ILE A 162 -18.84 6.05 4.10
C ILE A 162 -18.42 5.13 2.96
N LYS A 163 -18.85 3.86 2.99
CA LYS A 163 -18.51 2.87 1.96
C LYS A 163 -19.06 3.24 0.59
N SER A 164 -20.28 3.78 0.52
CA SER A 164 -20.84 4.28 -0.74
C SER A 164 -20.03 5.45 -1.32
N ALA A 165 -19.54 6.37 -0.48
CA ALA A 165 -18.67 7.46 -0.93
C ALA A 165 -17.31 6.94 -1.43
N LEU A 166 -16.74 5.92 -0.78
CA LEU A 166 -15.50 5.28 -1.25
C LEU A 166 -15.69 4.61 -2.62
N ILE A 167 -16.85 4.00 -2.87
CA ILE A 167 -17.20 3.43 -4.18
C ILE A 167 -17.24 4.51 -5.26
N GLN A 168 -17.89 5.65 -4.99
CA GLN A 168 -17.94 6.78 -5.93
C GLN A 168 -16.53 7.31 -6.26
N LYS A 169 -15.67 7.48 -5.24
CA LYS A 169 -14.27 7.86 -5.48
C LYS A 169 -13.52 6.81 -6.30
N ALA A 170 -13.71 5.52 -6.01
CA ALA A 170 -13.06 4.46 -6.77
C ALA A 170 -13.51 4.45 -8.24
N GLU A 171 -14.77 4.76 -8.51
CA GLU A 171 -15.29 4.95 -9.88
C GLU A 171 -14.56 6.08 -10.62
N GLU A 172 -14.47 7.25 -10.02
CA GLU A 172 -13.78 8.41 -10.60
C GLU A 172 -12.31 8.08 -10.91
N VAL A 173 -11.60 7.52 -9.92
CA VAL A 173 -10.18 7.17 -10.05
C VAL A 173 -9.95 6.07 -11.09
N SER A 174 -10.88 5.11 -11.20
CA SER A 174 -10.76 3.99 -12.16
C SER A 174 -10.76 4.44 -13.63
N SER A 175 -11.24 5.66 -13.91
CA SER A 175 -11.27 6.27 -15.24
C SER A 175 -10.00 7.04 -15.59
N SER A 176 -9.09 7.27 -14.64
CA SER A 176 -7.84 8.01 -14.89
C SER A 176 -6.90 7.29 -15.87
N ASP A 177 -6.17 8.06 -16.66
CA ASP A 177 -5.08 7.59 -17.55
C ASP A 177 -3.70 7.70 -16.88
N ASP A 178 -3.58 8.42 -15.76
CA ASP A 178 -2.39 8.35 -14.91
C ASP A 178 -2.43 7.09 -14.06
N PHE A 179 -1.98 5.98 -14.65
CA PHE A 179 -1.99 4.68 -13.98
C PHE A 179 -1.14 4.64 -12.71
N SER A 180 -0.11 5.48 -12.57
CA SER A 180 0.74 5.49 -11.38
C SER A 180 0.01 6.14 -10.20
N GLN A 181 -0.47 7.37 -10.41
CA GLN A 181 -1.21 8.11 -9.39
C GLN A 181 -2.52 7.40 -9.02
N ALA A 182 -3.26 6.89 -10.01
CA ALA A 182 -4.51 6.18 -9.78
C ALA A 182 -4.31 4.86 -8.99
N THR A 183 -3.19 4.15 -9.21
CA THR A 183 -2.85 2.97 -8.39
C THR A 183 -2.66 3.37 -6.92
N ALA A 184 -1.94 4.46 -6.65
CA ALA A 184 -1.73 4.95 -5.28
C ALA A 184 -3.04 5.37 -4.62
N GLN A 185 -3.91 6.09 -5.34
CA GLN A 185 -5.22 6.52 -4.85
C GLN A 185 -6.15 5.34 -4.56
N LEU A 186 -6.25 4.36 -5.46
CA LEU A 186 -7.08 3.16 -5.22
C LEU A 186 -6.59 2.38 -3.99
N ASN A 187 -5.27 2.25 -3.79
CA ASN A 187 -4.74 1.60 -2.59
C ASN A 187 -5.07 2.38 -1.31
N ALA A 188 -5.02 3.72 -1.35
CA ALA A 188 -5.46 4.54 -0.21
C ALA A 188 -6.94 4.32 0.11
N LEU A 189 -7.81 4.28 -0.92
CA LEU A 189 -9.24 3.98 -0.74
C LEU A 189 -9.47 2.58 -0.15
N LEU A 190 -8.64 1.59 -0.51
CA LEU A 190 -8.72 0.25 0.08
C LEU A 190 -8.36 0.26 1.57
N GLU A 191 -7.38 1.05 2.00
CA GLU A 191 -7.05 1.20 3.41
C GLU A 191 -8.17 1.94 4.17
N GLU A 192 -8.73 3.01 3.59
CA GLU A 192 -9.93 3.68 4.14
C GLU A 192 -11.11 2.71 4.28
N TRP A 193 -11.32 1.83 3.30
CA TRP A 193 -12.36 0.81 3.34
C TRP A 193 -12.18 -0.20 4.48
N LYS A 194 -10.94 -0.65 4.73
CA LYS A 194 -10.63 -1.58 5.83
C LYS A 194 -10.84 -0.95 7.20
N GLN A 195 -10.62 0.36 7.30
CA GLN A 195 -10.85 1.13 8.52
C GLN A 195 -12.32 1.48 8.72
N ALA A 196 -13.11 1.51 7.65
CA ALA A 196 -14.55 1.70 7.74
C ALA A 196 -15.20 0.55 8.52
N GLY A 197 -16.09 0.90 9.45
CA GLY A 197 -16.85 -0.09 10.22
C GLY A 197 -17.79 -0.92 9.33
N SER A 198 -18.44 -1.92 9.93
CA SER A 198 -19.41 -2.76 9.22
C SER A 198 -20.71 -1.99 8.95
N ALA A 199 -21.27 -2.15 7.75
CA ALA A 199 -22.64 -1.73 7.43
C ALA A 199 -23.66 -2.89 7.60
N GLY A 200 -23.25 -3.97 8.26
CA GLY A 200 -23.94 -5.24 8.32
C GLY A 200 -23.49 -6.21 7.22
N ASN A 201 -23.37 -7.50 7.57
CA ASN A 201 -22.72 -8.53 6.74
C ASN A 201 -23.28 -8.60 5.30
N GLU A 202 -24.60 -8.66 5.13
CA GLU A 202 -25.21 -8.77 3.80
C GLU A 202 -24.91 -7.55 2.92
N LEU A 203 -24.99 -6.35 3.50
CA LEU A 203 -24.76 -5.10 2.79
C LEU A 203 -23.26 -4.89 2.52
N ASP A 204 -22.39 -5.24 3.46
CA ASP A 204 -20.94 -5.20 3.29
C ASP A 204 -20.49 -6.05 2.08
N ASN A 205 -21.05 -7.25 1.92
CA ASN A 205 -20.74 -8.10 0.78
C ASN A 205 -21.16 -7.47 -0.56
N LYS A 206 -22.34 -6.84 -0.60
CA LYS A 206 -22.83 -6.12 -1.79
C LYS A 206 -21.94 -4.91 -2.11
N LEU A 207 -21.68 -4.07 -1.11
CA LEU A 207 -20.86 -2.87 -1.28
C LEU A 207 -19.41 -3.24 -1.67
N TRP A 208 -18.83 -4.29 -1.07
CA TRP A 208 -17.49 -4.75 -1.42
C TRP A 208 -17.38 -5.21 -2.87
N LYS A 209 -18.40 -5.94 -3.37
CA LYS A 209 -18.44 -6.37 -4.77
C LYS A 209 -18.45 -5.17 -5.72
N GLU A 210 -19.26 -4.15 -5.42
CA GLU A 210 -19.30 -2.92 -6.21
C GLU A 210 -17.99 -2.13 -6.11
N PHE A 211 -17.38 -2.02 -4.93
CA PHE A 211 -16.08 -1.39 -4.75
C PHE A 211 -14.98 -2.09 -5.59
N ARG A 212 -14.92 -3.42 -5.51
CA ARG A 212 -13.90 -4.23 -6.19
C ARG A 212 -14.01 -4.19 -7.71
N LYS A 213 -15.22 -4.06 -8.24
CA LYS A 213 -15.49 -3.90 -9.68
C LYS A 213 -14.66 -2.77 -10.30
N TYR A 214 -14.53 -1.62 -9.63
CA TYR A 214 -13.77 -0.49 -10.16
C TYR A 214 -12.26 -0.74 -10.18
N PHE A 215 -11.74 -1.52 -9.22
CA PHE A 215 -10.36 -2.01 -9.28
C PHE A 215 -10.16 -2.93 -10.48
N ASP A 216 -11.09 -3.85 -10.74
CA ASP A 216 -10.99 -4.76 -11.89
C ASP A 216 -11.01 -4.00 -13.22
N ILE A 217 -11.88 -3.00 -13.35
CA ILE A 217 -11.93 -2.11 -14.52
C ILE A 217 -10.58 -1.40 -14.70
N PHE A 218 -10.04 -0.79 -13.65
CA PHE A 218 -8.78 -0.05 -13.72
C PHE A 218 -7.60 -0.95 -14.09
N TYR A 219 -7.43 -2.09 -13.41
CA TYR A 219 -6.30 -2.98 -13.66
C TYR A 219 -6.38 -3.64 -15.04
N LYS A 220 -7.59 -3.95 -15.52
CA LYS A 220 -7.79 -4.42 -16.89
C LYS A 220 -7.36 -3.37 -17.91
N ARG A 221 -7.79 -2.10 -17.76
CA ARG A 221 -7.36 -1.00 -18.64
C ARG A 221 -5.85 -0.79 -18.62
N LYS A 222 -5.25 -0.84 -17.43
CA LYS A 222 -3.81 -0.72 -17.25
C LYS A 222 -3.07 -1.84 -17.96
N GLU A 223 -3.53 -3.08 -17.81
CA GLU A 223 -2.98 -4.24 -18.51
C GLU A 223 -3.11 -4.09 -20.03
N GLU A 224 -4.29 -3.72 -20.53
CA GLU A 224 -4.53 -3.47 -21.96
C GLU A 224 -3.59 -2.38 -22.51
N HIS A 225 -3.37 -1.30 -21.76
CA HIS A 225 -2.44 -0.23 -22.14
C HIS A 225 -1.00 -0.73 -22.24
N TRP A 226 -0.52 -1.48 -21.25
CA TRP A 226 0.83 -2.06 -21.29
C TRP A 226 1.00 -3.08 -22.42
N ASN A 227 0.00 -3.94 -22.64
CA ASN A 227 -0.02 -4.90 -23.73
C ASN A 227 -0.01 -4.20 -25.09
N ALA A 228 -0.69 -3.06 -25.24
CA ALA A 228 -0.68 -2.27 -26.47
C ALA A 228 0.68 -1.60 -26.75
N LEU A 229 1.46 -1.27 -25.72
CA LEU A 229 2.81 -0.71 -25.86
C LEU A 229 3.88 -1.77 -26.15
N GLN A 230 3.66 -3.03 -25.76
CA GLN A 230 4.65 -4.08 -25.86
C GLN A 230 5.20 -4.28 -27.29
N PRO A 231 4.38 -4.33 -28.36
CA PRO A 231 4.89 -4.49 -29.73
C PRO A 231 5.82 -3.35 -30.16
N ALA A 232 5.51 -2.11 -29.79
CA ALA A 232 6.35 -0.96 -30.10
C ALA A 232 7.69 -1.01 -29.36
N ILE A 233 7.68 -1.48 -28.11
CA ILE A 233 8.90 -1.69 -27.31
C ILE A 233 9.79 -2.78 -27.91
N GLU A 234 9.21 -3.92 -28.32
CA GLU A 234 9.99 -5.01 -28.95
C GLU A 234 10.53 -4.60 -30.32
N GLU A 235 9.77 -3.87 -31.12
CA GLU A 235 10.24 -3.34 -32.40
C GLU A 235 11.35 -2.29 -32.22
N ALA A 236 11.25 -1.43 -31.21
CA ALA A 236 12.31 -0.48 -30.84
C ALA A 236 13.59 -1.21 -30.43
N LYS A 237 13.46 -2.27 -29.63
CA LYS A 237 14.58 -3.13 -29.22
C LYS A 237 15.26 -3.78 -30.42
N ARG A 238 14.48 -4.44 -31.29
CA ARG A 238 14.99 -5.10 -32.50
C ARG A 238 15.76 -4.13 -33.39
N LYS A 239 15.19 -2.95 -33.68
CA LYS A 239 15.87 -1.89 -34.45
C LYS A 239 17.17 -1.46 -33.80
N LYS A 240 17.18 -1.24 -32.48
CA LYS A 240 18.41 -0.84 -31.76
C LYS A 240 19.49 -1.93 -31.81
N GLU A 241 19.12 -3.20 -31.70
CA GLU A 241 20.05 -4.32 -31.86
C GLU A 241 20.68 -4.36 -33.27
N GLU A 242 19.90 -4.10 -34.31
CA GLU A 242 20.39 -3.97 -35.70
C GLU A 242 21.37 -2.81 -35.85
N LEU A 243 21.04 -1.63 -35.31
CA LEU A 243 21.91 -0.46 -35.33
C LEU A 243 23.21 -0.70 -34.57
N ILE A 244 23.17 -1.45 -33.46
CA ILE A 244 24.38 -1.84 -32.71
C ILE A 244 25.26 -2.75 -33.55
N ALA A 245 24.70 -3.75 -34.24
CA ALA A 245 25.47 -4.65 -35.11
C ALA A 245 26.17 -3.86 -36.24
N LEU A 246 25.45 -2.93 -36.86
CA LEU A 246 25.97 -2.03 -37.89
C LEU A 246 27.08 -1.12 -37.36
N ALA A 247 26.90 -0.55 -36.16
CA ALA A 247 27.94 0.24 -35.50
C ALA A 247 29.20 -0.62 -35.24
N GLN A 248 29.03 -1.81 -34.68
CA GLN A 248 30.12 -2.73 -34.36
C GLN A 248 30.93 -3.14 -35.61
N GLU A 249 30.29 -3.34 -36.76
CA GLU A 249 30.98 -3.65 -38.02
C GLU A 249 31.93 -2.53 -38.47
N LYS A 250 31.53 -1.26 -38.27
CA LYS A 250 32.29 -0.10 -38.75
C LYS A 250 33.21 0.53 -37.70
N LYS A 251 33.24 0.03 -36.46
CA LYS A 251 33.98 0.65 -35.35
C LYS A 251 35.50 0.78 -35.59
N ASP A 252 36.08 -0.15 -36.36
CA ASP A 252 37.52 -0.19 -36.67
C ASP A 252 37.83 0.31 -38.11
N SER A 253 36.83 0.87 -38.80
CA SER A 253 37.01 1.41 -40.15
C SER A 253 37.93 2.63 -40.16
N THR A 254 38.83 2.68 -41.15
CA THR A 254 39.74 3.81 -41.40
C THR A 254 39.20 4.81 -42.45
N GLU A 255 37.99 4.58 -42.98
CA GLU A 255 37.30 5.47 -43.92
C GLU A 255 36.65 6.66 -43.18
N TRP A 256 37.48 7.49 -42.54
CA TRP A 256 37.09 8.43 -41.49
C TRP A 256 35.90 9.34 -41.80
N LYS A 257 35.81 9.86 -43.03
CA LYS A 257 34.73 10.75 -43.45
C LYS A 257 33.42 9.98 -43.68
N GLN A 258 33.49 8.86 -44.39
CA GLN A 258 32.33 8.05 -44.74
C GLN A 258 31.73 7.40 -43.50
N THR A 259 32.59 6.79 -42.67
CA THR A 259 32.17 6.17 -41.41
C THR A 259 31.67 7.19 -40.39
N GLY A 260 32.22 8.42 -40.39
CA GLY A 260 31.71 9.52 -39.58
C GLY A 260 30.26 9.90 -39.93
N ASN A 261 29.95 10.04 -41.22
CA ASN A 261 28.58 10.30 -41.69
C ASN A 261 27.65 9.12 -41.38
N PHE A 262 28.12 7.89 -41.58
CA PHE A 262 27.37 6.69 -41.23
C PHE A 262 26.97 6.64 -39.74
N TYR A 263 27.89 6.96 -38.83
CA TYR A 263 27.59 7.02 -37.40
C TYR A 263 26.62 8.16 -37.03
N TYR A 264 26.59 9.24 -37.81
CA TYR A 264 25.59 10.29 -37.65
C TYR A 264 24.20 9.77 -38.03
N ASP A 265 24.08 9.12 -39.19
CA ASP A 265 22.81 8.54 -39.66
C ASP A 265 22.30 7.43 -38.72
N LEU A 266 23.18 6.59 -38.18
CA LEU A 266 22.82 5.59 -37.18
C LEU A 266 22.26 6.23 -35.90
N MET A 267 22.81 7.37 -35.46
CA MET A 267 22.33 8.08 -34.27
C MET A 267 20.93 8.67 -34.49
N GLU A 268 20.64 9.16 -35.70
CA GLU A 268 19.31 9.62 -36.05
C GLU A 268 18.30 8.46 -36.06
N GLN A 269 18.66 7.32 -36.66
CA GLN A 269 17.84 6.10 -36.60
C GLN A 269 17.65 5.59 -35.17
N TRP A 270 18.68 5.69 -34.33
CA TRP A 270 18.60 5.33 -32.91
C TRP A 270 17.55 6.14 -32.15
N LYS A 271 17.51 7.47 -32.38
CA LYS A 271 16.51 8.36 -31.78
C LYS A 271 15.11 8.04 -32.30
N GLN A 272 14.99 7.73 -33.58
CA GLN A 272 13.71 7.39 -34.22
C GLN A 272 13.16 6.02 -33.79
N ALA A 273 14.03 5.08 -33.38
CA ALA A 273 13.62 3.75 -32.94
C ALA A 273 12.77 3.78 -31.67
N GLY A 274 12.84 4.83 -30.85
CA GLY A 274 11.98 4.99 -29.66
C GLY A 274 12.52 4.29 -28.41
N TYR A 275 11.63 3.98 -27.46
CA TYR A 275 11.99 3.39 -26.17
C TYR A 275 11.93 1.86 -26.20
N ALA A 276 12.99 1.20 -25.75
CA ALA A 276 13.15 -0.26 -25.76
C ALA A 276 12.93 -0.90 -24.38
N GLY A 277 12.12 -0.28 -23.53
CA GLY A 277 11.81 -0.83 -22.21
C GLY A 277 13.03 -0.86 -21.28
N LYS A 278 13.09 -1.90 -20.45
CA LYS A 278 14.17 -2.12 -19.47
C LYS A 278 15.57 -2.27 -20.09
N ASP A 279 15.66 -2.69 -21.35
CA ASP A 279 16.94 -2.98 -22.02
C ASP A 279 17.56 -1.71 -22.65
N ASN A 280 16.85 -0.58 -22.61
CA ASN A 280 17.23 0.65 -23.30
C ASN A 280 18.64 1.16 -22.92
N ASP A 281 19.01 1.06 -21.65
CA ASP A 281 20.29 1.56 -21.14
C ASP A 281 21.46 0.65 -21.54
N ASP A 282 21.27 -0.69 -21.52
CA ASP A 282 22.25 -1.66 -22.00
C ASP A 282 22.50 -1.47 -23.51
N LEU A 283 21.42 -1.38 -24.28
CA LEU A 283 21.51 -1.16 -25.72
C LEU A 283 22.28 0.15 -26.00
N TRP A 284 22.00 1.23 -25.26
CA TRP A 284 22.71 2.50 -25.42
C TRP A 284 24.20 2.37 -25.12
N ALA A 285 24.56 1.69 -24.02
CA ALA A 285 25.95 1.48 -23.65
C ALA A 285 26.73 0.78 -24.78
N ARG A 286 26.15 -0.29 -25.36
CA ARG A 286 26.75 -1.06 -26.46
C ARG A 286 26.89 -0.26 -27.75
N PHE A 287 25.87 0.52 -28.12
CA PHE A 287 25.93 1.40 -29.30
C PHE A 287 27.01 2.48 -29.13
N ASN A 288 27.01 3.13 -27.95
CA ASN A 288 27.93 4.21 -27.66
C ASN A 288 29.38 3.73 -27.53
N ASP A 289 29.63 2.52 -27.04
CA ASP A 289 30.98 1.90 -27.01
C ASP A 289 31.58 1.75 -28.43
N ALA A 290 30.82 1.19 -29.38
CA ALA A 290 31.25 1.07 -30.77
C ALA A 290 31.56 2.44 -31.39
N ARG A 291 30.67 3.41 -31.16
CA ARG A 291 30.86 4.80 -31.60
C ARG A 291 32.11 5.44 -31.00
N GLN A 292 32.32 5.30 -29.69
CA GLN A 292 33.50 5.85 -29.00
C GLN A 292 34.79 5.22 -29.49
N THR A 293 34.79 3.90 -29.74
CA THR A 293 35.93 3.19 -30.32
C THR A 293 36.34 3.80 -31.66
N PHE A 294 35.39 4.02 -32.58
CA PHE A 294 35.67 4.66 -33.87
C PHE A 294 36.28 6.05 -33.71
N TYR A 295 35.67 6.93 -32.90
CA TYR A 295 36.16 8.29 -32.73
C TYR A 295 37.52 8.34 -32.03
N LYS A 296 37.80 7.42 -31.10
CA LYS A 296 39.11 7.26 -30.46
C LYS A 296 40.17 6.82 -31.48
N ASN A 297 39.85 5.85 -32.34
CA ASN A 297 40.76 5.39 -33.40
C ASN A 297 41.06 6.51 -34.40
N ARG A 298 40.03 7.25 -34.83
CA ARG A 298 40.17 8.42 -35.71
C ARG A 298 41.07 9.50 -35.09
N GLN A 299 40.82 9.83 -33.82
CA GLN A 299 41.62 10.81 -33.10
C GLN A 299 43.09 10.38 -33.03
N THR A 300 43.33 9.13 -32.61
CA THR A 300 44.68 8.54 -32.52
C THR A 300 45.43 8.61 -33.86
N TYR A 301 44.75 8.29 -34.98
CA TYR A 301 45.34 8.38 -36.31
C TYR A 301 45.77 9.81 -36.67
N PHE A 302 44.91 10.80 -36.46
CA PHE A 302 45.22 12.18 -36.79
C PHE A 302 46.27 12.80 -35.85
N ASP A 303 46.31 12.40 -34.59
CA ASP A 303 47.36 12.81 -33.64
C ASP A 303 48.73 12.28 -34.07
N GLN A 304 48.80 11.00 -34.49
CA GLN A 304 50.03 10.41 -35.02
C GLN A 304 50.46 11.08 -36.34
N LEU A 305 49.51 11.39 -37.22
CA LEU A 305 49.77 12.08 -38.48
C LEU A 305 50.32 13.49 -38.24
N ASP A 306 49.73 14.26 -37.31
CA ASP A 306 50.21 15.59 -36.94
C ASP A 306 51.60 15.54 -36.29
N ALA A 307 51.85 14.57 -35.40
CA ALA A 307 53.17 14.37 -34.80
C ALA A 307 54.24 14.08 -35.87
N LYS A 308 53.94 13.20 -36.83
CA LYS A 308 54.83 12.90 -37.96
C LYS A 308 55.06 14.14 -38.83
N HIS A 309 54.01 14.89 -39.14
CA HIS A 309 54.13 16.13 -39.91
C HIS A 309 54.99 17.19 -39.20
N LYS A 310 54.86 17.32 -37.87
CA LYS A 310 55.71 18.21 -37.05
C LYS A 310 57.17 17.79 -37.07
N GLN A 311 57.45 16.48 -36.96
CA GLN A 311 58.81 15.96 -37.09
C GLN A 311 59.39 16.25 -38.47
N ASN A 312 58.65 15.94 -39.53
CA ASN A 312 59.07 16.19 -40.90
C ASN A 312 59.33 17.69 -41.17
N ALA A 313 58.50 18.58 -40.63
CA ALA A 313 58.73 20.03 -40.71
C ALA A 313 60.04 20.44 -40.02
N SER A 314 60.34 19.87 -38.85
CA SER A 314 61.56 20.13 -38.09
C SER A 314 62.81 19.67 -38.86
N GLU A 315 62.78 18.46 -39.42
CA GLU A 315 63.87 17.93 -40.25
C GLU A 315 64.09 18.77 -41.51
N LYS A 316 63.01 19.17 -42.20
CA LYS A 316 63.07 20.07 -43.35
C LYS A 316 63.65 21.43 -43.01
N LYS A 317 63.27 21.99 -41.85
CA LYS A 317 63.83 23.25 -41.37
C LYS A 317 65.34 23.16 -41.14
N LYS A 318 65.84 22.04 -40.61
CA LYS A 318 67.30 21.81 -40.48
C LYS A 318 68.01 21.81 -41.83
N LEU A 319 67.41 21.21 -42.87
CA LEU A 319 67.97 21.26 -44.22
C LEU A 319 67.98 22.68 -44.80
N ILE A 320 66.95 23.48 -44.53
CA ILE A 320 66.89 24.90 -44.94
C ILE A 320 67.98 25.70 -44.23
N ASP A 321 68.13 25.53 -42.92
CA ASP A 321 69.15 26.24 -42.14
C ASP A 321 70.57 25.87 -42.63
N GLU A 322 70.80 24.60 -42.98
CA GLU A 322 72.07 24.15 -43.56
C GLU A 322 72.27 24.71 -44.98
N ALA A 323 71.27 24.64 -45.85
CA ALA A 323 71.31 25.19 -47.20
C ALA A 323 71.60 26.70 -47.17
N LYS A 324 70.94 27.44 -46.26
CA LYS A 324 71.18 28.86 -46.03
C LYS A 324 72.62 29.14 -45.63
N ARG A 325 73.17 28.35 -44.69
CA ARG A 325 74.56 28.49 -44.24
C ARG A 325 75.56 28.26 -45.38
N LEU A 326 75.35 27.22 -46.19
CA LEU A 326 76.22 26.91 -47.34
C LEU A 326 76.10 27.96 -48.45
N ALA A 327 74.86 28.37 -48.77
CA ALA A 327 74.56 29.39 -49.76
C ALA A 327 75.26 30.73 -49.46
N HIS A 328 75.20 31.20 -48.21
CA HIS A 328 75.83 32.46 -47.78
C HIS A 328 77.29 32.33 -47.35
N GLY A 329 77.84 31.12 -47.30
CA GLY A 329 79.27 30.89 -47.11
C GLY A 329 80.12 31.32 -48.31
N LEU A 330 79.49 31.46 -49.48
CA LEU A 330 80.13 31.81 -50.76
C LEU A 330 81.32 30.90 -51.12
N ASP A 331 81.29 29.65 -50.65
CA ASP A 331 82.25 28.59 -50.98
C ASP A 331 81.66 27.69 -52.07
N TYR A 332 82.30 27.70 -53.24
CA TYR A 332 81.85 26.99 -54.44
C TYR A 332 82.65 25.72 -54.72
N SER A 333 83.30 25.16 -53.70
CA SER A 333 84.05 23.91 -53.83
C SER A 333 83.16 22.76 -54.34
N ARG A 334 83.82 21.72 -54.85
CA ARG A 334 83.14 20.49 -55.28
C ARG A 334 82.39 19.83 -54.11
N GLU A 335 82.95 19.89 -52.91
CA GLU A 335 82.36 19.33 -51.69
C GLU A 335 81.09 20.08 -51.29
N VAL A 336 81.09 21.42 -51.28
CA VAL A 336 79.90 22.22 -50.94
C VAL A 336 78.80 22.02 -51.98
N THR A 337 79.16 22.00 -53.27
CA THR A 337 78.21 21.72 -54.36
C THR A 337 77.60 20.33 -54.24
N GLN A 338 78.40 19.33 -53.86
CA GLN A 338 77.89 17.99 -53.59
C GLN A 338 76.93 17.98 -52.40
N ARG A 339 77.28 18.66 -51.29
CA ARG A 339 76.38 18.76 -50.12
C ARG A 339 75.06 19.45 -50.46
N MET A 340 75.07 20.53 -51.24
CA MET A 340 73.85 21.20 -51.70
C MET A 340 72.94 20.26 -52.52
N ARG A 341 73.53 19.43 -53.40
CA ARG A 341 72.78 18.38 -54.12
C ARG A 341 72.25 17.30 -53.18
N ASP A 342 73.04 16.90 -52.17
CA ASP A 342 72.63 15.93 -51.17
C ASP A 342 71.46 16.44 -50.32
N LEU A 343 71.45 17.72 -49.93
CA LEU A 343 70.32 18.35 -49.22
C LEU A 343 69.02 18.27 -50.03
N GLN A 344 69.08 18.46 -51.35
CA GLN A 344 67.91 18.32 -52.22
C GLN A 344 67.40 16.86 -52.28
N SER A 345 68.32 15.90 -52.21
CA SER A 345 68.01 14.46 -52.13
C SER A 345 67.38 14.12 -50.77
N GLU A 346 67.96 14.62 -49.68
CA GLU A 346 67.46 14.45 -48.30
C GLU A 346 66.06 15.06 -48.13
N TRP A 347 65.81 16.24 -48.69
CA TRP A 347 64.49 16.89 -48.67
C TRP A 347 63.37 15.97 -49.17
N LYS A 348 63.60 15.31 -50.31
CA LYS A 348 62.63 14.40 -50.93
C LYS A 348 62.35 13.17 -50.07
N LYS A 349 63.26 12.80 -49.16
CA LYS A 349 63.14 11.61 -48.29
C LYS A 349 62.34 11.87 -47.00
N ILE A 350 62.31 13.10 -46.48
CA ILE A 350 61.69 13.45 -45.19
C ILE A 350 60.15 13.27 -45.20
N GLY A 351 59.51 13.11 -46.36
CA GLY A 351 58.06 12.96 -46.47
C GLY A 351 57.30 14.28 -46.25
N SER A 352 55.97 14.26 -46.28
CA SER A 352 55.15 15.48 -46.18
C SER A 352 55.10 16.04 -44.76
N CYS A 353 55.05 17.35 -44.59
CA CYS A 353 54.77 18.01 -43.31
C CYS A 353 53.38 18.70 -43.27
N GLY A 354 52.48 18.27 -44.14
CA GLY A 354 51.15 18.85 -44.33
C GLY A 354 51.16 19.97 -45.37
N ARG A 355 50.09 20.08 -46.18
CA ARG A 355 50.05 20.90 -47.40
C ARG A 355 50.51 22.35 -47.21
N GLU A 356 50.05 23.03 -46.17
CA GLU A 356 50.40 24.44 -45.92
C GLU A 356 51.86 24.62 -45.52
N LYS A 357 52.33 23.86 -44.52
CA LYS A 357 53.72 23.92 -44.05
C LYS A 357 54.71 23.46 -45.11
N GLU A 358 54.35 22.42 -45.86
CA GLU A 358 55.14 21.88 -46.97
C GLU A 358 55.41 22.96 -48.02
N ASN A 359 54.35 23.67 -48.44
CA ASN A 359 54.46 24.73 -49.43
C ASN A 359 55.34 25.89 -48.94
N ALA A 360 55.20 26.28 -47.67
CA ALA A 360 56.01 27.34 -47.08
C ALA A 360 57.49 26.95 -46.98
N LEU A 361 57.78 25.79 -46.39
CA LEU A 361 59.15 25.32 -46.21
C LEU A 361 59.83 25.03 -47.56
N TRP A 362 59.10 24.49 -48.55
CA TRP A 362 59.66 24.26 -49.88
C TRP A 362 60.06 25.56 -50.58
N LYS A 363 59.25 26.62 -50.42
CA LYS A 363 59.57 27.95 -50.95
C LYS A 363 60.88 28.46 -50.35
N GLU A 364 61.01 28.42 -49.02
CA GLU A 364 62.24 28.84 -48.32
C GLU A 364 63.46 28.02 -48.74
N PHE A 365 63.33 26.70 -48.81
CA PHE A 365 64.42 25.82 -49.24
C PHE A 365 64.87 26.16 -50.67
N ARG A 366 63.91 26.30 -51.58
CA ARG A 366 64.18 26.60 -52.98
C ARG A 366 64.87 27.95 -53.15
N GLU A 367 64.47 28.98 -52.41
CA GLU A 367 65.14 30.28 -52.42
C GLU A 367 66.64 30.17 -52.09
N GLN A 368 67.02 29.33 -51.11
CA GLN A 368 68.44 29.12 -50.77
C GLN A 368 69.20 28.32 -51.84
N MET A 369 68.54 27.32 -52.42
CA MET A 369 69.11 26.51 -53.50
C MET A 369 69.34 27.34 -54.76
N ASP A 370 68.33 28.12 -55.17
CA ASP A 370 68.39 29.00 -56.34
C ASP A 370 69.50 30.06 -56.12
N PHE A 371 69.58 30.68 -54.93
CA PHE A 371 70.67 31.60 -54.59
C PHE A 371 72.06 30.98 -54.81
N TYR A 372 72.32 29.80 -54.24
CA TYR A 372 73.64 29.15 -54.36
C TYR A 372 73.99 28.80 -55.81
N PHE A 373 73.06 28.18 -56.56
CA PHE A 373 73.34 27.74 -57.93
C PHE A 373 73.40 28.89 -58.94
N ASP A 374 72.71 30.01 -58.67
CA ASP A 374 72.87 31.24 -59.46
C ASP A 374 74.28 31.81 -59.29
N HIS A 375 74.75 31.96 -58.05
CA HIS A 375 76.10 32.48 -57.81
C HIS A 375 77.21 31.50 -58.21
N LEU A 376 77.01 30.18 -58.10
CA LEU A 376 77.95 29.18 -58.62
C LEU A 376 78.13 29.33 -60.14
N ARG A 377 77.05 29.61 -60.88
CA ARG A 377 77.11 29.85 -62.33
C ARG A 377 77.90 31.12 -62.65
N GLU A 378 77.68 32.19 -61.89
CA GLU A 378 78.45 33.42 -62.02
C GLU A 378 79.94 33.18 -61.72
N PHE A 379 80.27 32.55 -60.59
CA PHE A 379 81.65 32.22 -60.21
C PHE A 379 82.37 31.37 -61.27
N SER A 380 81.71 30.33 -61.78
CA SER A 380 82.26 29.46 -62.83
C SER A 380 82.49 30.19 -64.16
N SER A 381 81.81 31.33 -64.40
CA SER A 381 81.98 32.17 -65.58
C SER A 381 83.12 33.19 -65.47
N TYR A 382 83.67 33.39 -64.26
CA TYR A 382 84.83 34.26 -64.01
C TYR A 382 86.16 33.50 -63.86
N GLU A 383 86.12 32.21 -63.48
CA GLU A 383 87.32 31.36 -63.33
C GLU A 383 87.67 30.51 -64.57
N GLY A 384 86.78 30.46 -65.58
CA GLY A 384 87.04 29.83 -66.88
C GLY A 384 87.47 30.84 -67.93
#